data_AF-A0A1F2VJQ7-F1
#
_entry.id   AF-A0A1F2VJQ7-F1
#
_cell.length_a   1.000
_cell.length_b   1.000
_cell.length_c   1.000
_cell.angle_alpha   90.00
_cell.angle_beta   90.00
_cell.angle_gamma   90.00
#
_symmetry.space_group_name_H-M   'P 1'
#
loop_
_entity.id
_entity.type
_entity.pdbx_description
1 polymer ?
#
loop_
_entity_poly.entity_id
_entity_poly.type
_entity_poly.pdbx_seq_one_letter_code
_entity_poly.pdbx_strand_id
1 'polypeptide(L)'
;MRFAKVSSVFLLLALAAWASQQSAQRGQPVTVVGEVVDSACFMIHPQEGSTGKAHEECGKACALRNVPLAVLNESDKQVYFPADGNKQLLPFRGQRVRVTGTAIEKSEPMELKIPVGEKNQMTVRVEGGYKVVTIKTIAKTQSPSQ
;
A
#
# COMPACT_ATOMS: atom_id res chain seq x y z
N MET A 1 -68.88 -35.53 -9.43
CA MET A 1 -67.58 -36.22 -9.25
C MET A 1 -66.53 -35.18 -8.87
N ARG A 2 -65.71 -35.51 -7.88
CA ARG A 2 -64.80 -34.60 -7.16
C ARG A 2 -63.55 -34.30 -7.99
N PHE A 3 -63.25 -33.03 -8.27
CA PHE A 3 -61.92 -32.64 -8.77
C PHE A 3 -60.99 -32.36 -7.59
N ALA A 4 -59.89 -33.10 -7.57
CA ALA A 4 -58.94 -33.20 -6.48
C ALA A 4 -58.08 -31.95 -6.33
N LYS A 5 -57.76 -31.63 -5.07
CA LYS A 5 -56.64 -30.77 -4.68
C LYS A 5 -55.34 -31.40 -5.18
N VAL A 6 -54.49 -30.65 -5.88
CA VAL A 6 -53.06 -30.96 -5.97
C VAL A 6 -52.28 -29.83 -5.30
N SER A 7 -51.69 -30.22 -4.18
CA SER A 7 -50.79 -29.46 -3.33
C SER A 7 -49.45 -29.20 -4.01
N SER A 8 -48.99 -27.96 -3.87
CA SER A 8 -47.69 -27.60 -3.27
C SER A 8 -46.37 -28.00 -3.95
N VAL A 9 -45.45 -27.02 -3.84
CA VAL A 9 -43.98 -27.12 -3.93
C VAL A 9 -43.41 -27.35 -5.32
N PHE A 10 -42.75 -26.32 -5.87
CA PHE A 10 -41.45 -26.41 -6.53
C PHE A 10 -41.02 -25.00 -7.00
N LEU A 11 -40.63 -24.14 -6.05
CA LEU A 11 -39.82 -22.95 -6.37
C LEU A 11 -38.43 -23.21 -5.81
N LEU A 12 -37.64 -23.96 -6.58
CA LEU A 12 -36.27 -24.32 -6.28
C LEU A 12 -35.40 -23.06 -6.23
N LEU A 13 -34.76 -22.90 -5.07
CA LEU A 13 -33.63 -22.01 -4.81
C LEU A 13 -32.59 -22.10 -5.94
N ALA A 14 -32.46 -21.05 -6.74
CA ALA A 14 -31.25 -20.79 -7.50
C ALA A 14 -30.33 -19.85 -6.69
N LEU A 15 -29.82 -20.35 -5.56
CA LEU A 15 -28.63 -19.76 -4.93
C LEU A 15 -27.41 -20.22 -5.76
N ALA A 16 -27.22 -19.60 -6.93
CA ALA A 16 -25.96 -19.69 -7.63
C ALA A 16 -24.93 -18.88 -6.82
N ALA A 17 -24.13 -19.60 -6.04
CA ALA A 17 -23.00 -19.10 -5.30
C ALA A 17 -22.10 -18.28 -6.23
N TRP A 18 -22.09 -16.95 -6.06
CA TRP A 18 -20.95 -16.14 -6.46
C TRP A 18 -19.79 -16.46 -5.53
N ALA A 19 -19.09 -17.56 -5.84
CA ALA A 19 -17.75 -17.78 -5.34
C ALA A 19 -16.85 -16.74 -6.03
N SER A 20 -16.67 -15.59 -5.37
CA SER A 20 -15.65 -14.62 -5.74
C SER A 20 -14.30 -15.32 -5.73
N GLN A 21 -13.80 -15.69 -6.90
CA GLN A 21 -12.43 -16.13 -7.11
C GLN A 21 -11.51 -14.94 -6.80
N GLN A 22 -11.18 -14.75 -5.52
CA GLN A 22 -10.07 -13.91 -5.10
C GLN A 22 -8.80 -14.58 -5.64
N SER A 23 -8.43 -14.24 -6.88
CA SER A 23 -7.21 -14.71 -7.49
C SER A 23 -6.06 -14.16 -6.66
N ALA A 24 -5.45 -14.99 -5.82
CA ALA A 24 -4.25 -14.61 -5.08
C ALA A 24 -3.17 -14.29 -6.13
N GLN A 25 -2.94 -12.99 -6.37
CA GLN A 25 -1.87 -12.53 -7.24
C GLN A 25 -0.56 -13.10 -6.71
N ARG A 26 0.06 -14.00 -7.48
CA ARG A 26 1.34 -14.60 -7.10
C ARG A 26 2.41 -13.51 -7.20
N GLY A 27 3.03 -13.16 -6.07
CA GLY A 27 4.01 -12.09 -6.00
C GLY A 27 5.23 -12.34 -6.90
N GLN A 28 5.68 -11.29 -7.58
CA GLN A 28 6.83 -11.31 -8.48
C GLN A 28 8.11 -10.94 -7.73
N PRO A 29 9.23 -11.64 -7.94
CA PRO A 29 10.52 -11.23 -7.39
C PRO A 29 10.91 -9.83 -7.88
N VAL A 30 11.31 -8.95 -6.97
CA VAL A 30 11.72 -7.58 -7.30
C VAL A 30 13.01 -7.18 -6.57
N THR A 31 13.75 -6.27 -7.19
CA THR A 31 14.77 -5.44 -6.55
C THR A 31 14.37 -3.99 -6.75
N VAL A 32 14.18 -3.26 -5.66
CA VAL A 32 13.78 -1.85 -5.65
C VAL A 32 14.93 -1.03 -5.10
N VAL A 33 15.37 0.00 -5.82
CA VAL A 33 16.39 0.94 -5.34
C VAL A 33 15.76 2.32 -5.29
N GLY A 34 15.81 2.95 -4.13
CA GLY A 34 15.20 4.26 -3.97
C GLY A 34 15.18 4.75 -2.54
N GLU A 35 14.42 5.81 -2.29
CA GLU A 35 14.35 6.47 -0.99
C GLU A 35 13.17 5.96 -0.17
N VAL A 36 13.38 5.75 1.13
CA VAL A 36 12.29 5.47 2.07
C VAL A 36 11.59 6.77 2.41
N VAL A 37 10.35 6.92 1.95
CA VAL A 37 9.53 8.13 2.09
C VAL A 37 8.32 7.90 2.98
N ASP A 38 7.82 8.97 3.60
CA ASP A 38 6.49 9.01 4.19
C ASP A 38 5.45 9.05 3.05
N SER A 39 4.80 7.92 2.78
CA SER A 39 4.08 7.70 1.52
C SER A 39 2.91 8.66 1.32
N ALA A 40 2.19 8.98 2.38
CA ALA A 40 1.04 9.87 2.31
C ALA A 40 1.48 11.34 2.07
N CYS A 41 2.62 11.73 2.65
CA CYS A 41 3.21 13.05 2.46
C CYS A 41 3.70 13.19 0.99
N PHE A 42 4.32 12.14 0.43
CA PHE A 42 4.69 12.08 -1.00
C PHE A 42 3.47 12.11 -1.95
N MET A 43 2.37 11.43 -1.61
CA MET A 43 1.15 11.46 -2.43
C MET A 43 0.51 12.84 -2.54
N ILE A 44 0.61 13.65 -1.47
CA ILE A 44 0.04 15.01 -1.43
C ILE A 44 0.99 16.02 -2.09
N HIS A 45 2.31 15.84 -1.91
CA HIS A 45 3.34 16.75 -2.43
C HIS A 45 4.34 16.05 -3.38
N PRO A 46 3.88 15.52 -4.54
CA PRO A 46 4.74 14.75 -5.45
C PRO A 46 5.77 15.63 -6.20
N GLN A 47 5.48 16.91 -6.41
CA GLN A 47 6.30 17.84 -7.21
C GLN A 47 7.41 18.53 -6.41
N GLU A 48 7.26 18.64 -5.09
CA GLU A 48 8.20 19.36 -4.22
C GLU A 48 9.37 18.47 -3.78
N GLY A 49 9.38 17.19 -4.16
CA GLY A 49 10.43 16.25 -3.78
C GLY A 49 10.45 16.08 -2.28
N SER A 50 9.49 15.30 -1.75
CA SER A 50 9.36 14.90 -0.33
C SER A 50 10.52 14.04 0.18
N THR A 51 11.72 14.36 -0.27
CA THR A 51 12.98 13.65 -0.17
C THR A 51 14.09 14.64 0.17
N GLY A 52 15.16 14.15 0.80
CA GLY A 52 16.31 14.99 1.17
C GLY A 52 16.06 16.02 2.29
N LYS A 53 17.08 16.85 2.56
CA LYS A 53 17.15 17.70 3.77
C LYS A 53 16.07 18.79 3.85
N ALA A 54 15.59 19.30 2.71
CA ALA A 54 14.57 20.35 2.67
C ALA A 54 13.21 19.88 3.25
N HIS A 55 13.00 18.57 3.34
CA HIS A 55 11.77 17.96 3.84
C HIS A 55 11.95 17.25 5.18
N GLU A 56 13.09 17.46 5.87
CA GLU A 56 13.39 16.79 7.15
C GLU A 56 12.39 17.15 8.26
N GLU A 57 11.92 18.40 8.34
CA GLU A 57 10.95 18.83 9.35
C GLU A 57 9.53 18.31 9.10
N CYS A 58 9.07 18.34 7.84
CA CYS A 58 7.83 17.67 7.44
C CYS A 58 7.93 16.15 7.68
N GLY A 59 9.07 15.53 7.36
CA GLY A 59 9.35 14.12 7.63
C GLY A 59 9.36 13.77 9.12
N LYS A 60 9.91 14.62 9.99
CA LYS A 60 9.83 14.48 11.47
C LYS A 60 8.38 14.52 11.94
N ALA A 61 7.56 15.40 11.38
CA ALA A 61 6.15 15.50 11.72
C ALA A 61 5.33 14.30 11.20
N CYS A 62 5.65 13.74 10.02
CA CYS A 62 5.06 12.49 9.52
C CYS A 62 5.53 11.29 10.40
N ALA A 63 6.79 11.31 10.86
CA ALA A 63 7.38 10.28 11.72
C ALA A 63 6.73 10.17 13.09
N LEU A 64 6.56 11.30 13.78
CA LEU A 64 5.88 11.37 15.08
C LEU A 64 4.45 10.83 15.02
N ARG A 65 3.85 10.82 13.83
CA ARG A 65 2.47 10.44 13.59
C ARG A 65 2.30 9.07 12.96
N ASN A 66 3.40 8.30 12.86
CA ASN A 66 3.42 6.94 12.32
C ASN A 66 2.74 6.81 10.95
N VAL A 67 2.96 7.80 10.07
CA VAL A 67 2.48 7.76 8.69
C VAL A 67 3.05 6.51 7.99
N PRO A 68 2.30 5.85 7.10
CA PRO A 68 2.82 4.71 6.35
C PRO A 68 4.10 5.09 5.57
N LEU A 69 5.12 4.24 5.68
CA LEU A 69 6.36 4.35 4.93
C LEU A 69 6.27 3.52 3.66
N ALA A 70 7.00 3.95 2.63
CA ALA A 70 7.15 3.19 1.40
C ALA A 70 8.51 3.49 0.75
N VAL A 71 8.93 2.67 -0.21
CA VAL A 71 10.12 2.95 -1.03
C VAL A 71 9.68 3.62 -2.33
N LEU A 72 10.11 4.85 -2.57
CA LEU A 72 9.98 5.52 -3.86
C LEU A 72 11.08 5.01 -4.78
N ASN A 73 10.71 4.13 -5.72
CA ASN A 73 11.66 3.52 -6.63
C ASN A 73 12.20 4.54 -7.64
N GLU A 74 13.51 4.57 -7.81
CA GLU A 74 14.16 5.54 -8.70
C GLU A 74 13.90 5.25 -10.17
N SER A 75 13.72 3.99 -10.55
CA SER A 75 13.62 3.58 -11.96
C SER A 75 12.25 3.86 -12.57
N ASP A 76 11.17 3.56 -11.86
CA ASP A 76 9.79 3.67 -12.35
C ASP A 76 8.99 4.78 -11.66
N LYS A 77 9.60 5.47 -10.67
CA LYS A 77 8.96 6.49 -9.82
C LYS A 77 7.71 5.99 -9.08
N GLN A 78 7.54 4.68 -8.97
CA GLN A 78 6.43 4.06 -8.24
C GLN A 78 6.78 3.85 -6.77
N VAL A 79 5.75 3.79 -5.95
CA VAL A 79 5.90 3.62 -4.50
C VAL A 79 5.57 2.18 -4.12
N TYR A 80 6.51 1.55 -3.41
CA TYR A 80 6.42 0.16 -2.97
C TYR A 80 6.17 0.14 -1.46
N PHE A 81 4.93 -0.22 -1.09
CA PHE A 81 4.50 -0.32 0.31
C PHE A 81 4.99 -1.62 0.94
N PRO A 82 5.59 -1.58 2.14
CA PRO A 82 5.99 -2.78 2.86
C PRO A 82 4.76 -3.57 3.37
N ALA A 83 4.75 -4.88 3.14
CA ALA A 83 3.66 -5.76 3.59
C ALA A 83 3.55 -5.86 5.13
N ASP A 84 4.64 -5.58 5.85
CA ASP A 84 4.71 -5.57 7.31
C ASP A 84 4.46 -4.18 7.93
N GLY A 85 3.95 -3.23 7.13
CA GLY A 85 3.81 -1.83 7.52
C GLY A 85 5.18 -1.20 7.76
N ASN A 86 5.32 -0.36 8.77
CA ASN A 86 6.56 0.41 8.93
C ASN A 86 7.76 -0.38 9.48
N LYS A 87 7.59 -1.63 9.91
CA LYS A 87 8.57 -2.35 10.76
C LYS A 87 9.99 -2.38 10.16
N GLN A 88 10.14 -2.89 8.93
CA GLN A 88 11.46 -2.99 8.29
C GLN A 88 11.97 -1.67 7.72
N LEU A 89 11.09 -0.73 7.36
CA LEU A 89 11.49 0.55 6.75
C LEU A 89 11.82 1.64 7.76
N LEU A 90 11.30 1.55 8.99
CA LEU A 90 11.45 2.60 10.01
C LEU A 90 12.91 3.03 10.27
N PRO A 91 13.91 2.12 10.36
CA PRO A 91 15.31 2.50 10.58
C PRO A 91 15.96 3.23 9.38
N PHE A 92 15.34 3.14 8.21
CA PHE A 92 15.87 3.65 6.94
C PHE A 92 15.11 4.88 6.43
N ARG A 93 14.19 5.45 7.22
CA ARG A 93 13.43 6.65 6.86
C ARG A 93 14.34 7.77 6.33
N GLY A 94 13.99 8.33 5.18
CA GLY A 94 14.75 9.38 4.49
C GLY A 94 16.10 8.92 3.95
N GLN A 95 16.37 7.62 3.96
CA GLN A 95 17.60 7.04 3.43
C GLN A 95 17.33 6.32 2.13
N ARG A 96 18.33 6.34 1.26
CA ARG A 96 18.36 5.51 0.07
C ARG A 96 18.66 4.06 0.45
N VAL A 97 17.89 3.14 -0.10
CA VAL A 97 17.98 1.71 0.18
C VAL A 97 17.92 0.88 -1.11
N ARG A 98 18.44 -0.34 -1.01
CA ARG A 98 18.17 -1.44 -1.93
C ARG A 98 17.35 -2.49 -1.19
N VAL A 99 16.13 -2.72 -1.66
CA VAL A 99 15.19 -3.72 -1.15
C VAL A 99 15.09 -4.87 -2.13
N THR A 100 15.15 -6.11 -1.64
CA THR A 100 14.77 -7.29 -2.42
C THR A 100 13.60 -8.00 -1.75
N GLY A 101 12.74 -8.63 -2.55
CA GLY A 101 11.54 -9.24 -2.03
C GLY A 101 10.63 -9.78 -3.12
N THR A 102 9.36 -9.96 -2.77
CA THR A 102 8.28 -10.27 -3.72
C THR A 102 7.23 -9.17 -3.67
N ALA A 103 6.90 -8.59 -4.83
CA ALA A 103 5.88 -7.56 -4.93
C ALA A 103 4.60 -8.10 -5.58
N ILE A 104 3.46 -7.62 -5.09
CA ILE A 104 2.16 -7.74 -5.75
C ILE A 104 1.66 -6.35 -6.09
N GLU A 105 0.94 -6.24 -7.19
CA GLU A 105 0.14 -5.05 -7.47
C GLU A 105 -1.25 -5.24 -6.86
N LYS A 106 -1.78 -4.19 -6.23
CA LYS A 106 -3.11 -4.19 -5.67
C LYS A 106 -4.00 -3.21 -6.41
N SER A 107 -5.15 -3.68 -6.83
CA SER A 107 -6.19 -2.87 -7.46
C SER A 107 -7.23 -2.39 -6.45
N GLU A 108 -7.29 -2.98 -5.25
CA GLU A 108 -8.24 -2.55 -4.23
C GLU A 108 -7.79 -1.22 -3.62
N PRO A 109 -8.71 -0.25 -3.47
CA PRO A 109 -8.39 1.02 -2.87
C PRO A 109 -7.81 0.86 -1.46
N MET A 110 -6.83 1.71 -1.12
CA MET A 110 -6.30 1.81 0.24
C MET A 110 -6.44 3.23 0.79
N GLU A 111 -6.58 3.31 2.11
CA GLU A 111 -6.61 4.58 2.83
C GLU A 111 -5.31 4.76 3.60
N LEU A 112 -4.59 5.83 3.26
CA LEU A 112 -3.45 6.32 4.00
C LEU A 112 -3.95 7.32 5.04
N LYS A 113 -3.76 6.96 6.29
CA LYS A 113 -4.27 7.67 7.46
C LYS A 113 -3.16 8.54 8.05
N ILE A 114 -3.37 9.86 8.07
CA ILE A 114 -2.42 10.85 8.56
C ILE A 114 -3.04 11.57 9.77
N PRO A 115 -2.52 11.38 10.99
CA PRO A 115 -2.96 12.17 12.14
C PRO A 115 -2.72 13.68 11.92
N VAL A 116 -3.66 14.52 12.35
CA VAL A 116 -3.60 15.99 12.29
C VAL A 116 -3.90 16.51 13.69
N GLY A 117 -2.85 16.77 14.47
CA GLY A 117 -2.99 17.02 15.91
C GLY A 117 -3.38 15.75 16.69
N GLU A 118 -3.87 15.91 17.92
CA GLU A 118 -4.14 14.79 18.83
C GLU A 118 -5.43 14.02 18.53
N LYS A 119 -6.42 14.67 17.91
CA LYS A 119 -7.78 14.13 17.76
C LYS A 119 -8.29 14.05 16.33
N ASN A 120 -7.60 14.67 15.37
CA ASN A 120 -8.05 14.67 13.97
C ASN A 120 -7.17 13.79 13.10
N GLN A 121 -7.73 13.36 11.98
CA GLN A 121 -7.04 12.57 10.96
C GLN A 121 -7.49 13.01 9.58
N MET A 122 -6.52 13.14 8.69
CA MET A 122 -6.72 13.27 7.25
C MET A 122 -6.52 11.91 6.59
N THR A 123 -7.40 11.56 5.66
CA THR A 123 -7.32 10.31 4.91
C THR A 123 -7.02 10.62 3.45
N VAL A 124 -5.95 10.01 2.93
CA VAL A 124 -5.64 10.00 1.50
C VAL A 124 -6.05 8.64 0.96
N ARG A 125 -7.00 8.64 0.02
CA ARG A 125 -7.45 7.42 -0.65
C ARG A 125 -6.64 7.21 -1.92
N VAL A 126 -6.09 6.02 -2.08
CA VAL A 126 -5.38 5.55 -3.28
C VAL A 126 -6.29 4.54 -3.95
N GLU A 127 -6.78 4.82 -5.16
CA GLU A 127 -7.82 4.01 -5.83
C GLU A 127 -7.34 2.65 -6.34
N GLY A 128 -6.03 2.37 -6.33
CA GLY A 128 -5.44 1.10 -6.80
C GLY A 128 -4.17 1.32 -7.62
N GLY A 129 -3.59 0.24 -8.15
CA GLY A 129 -2.36 0.26 -8.94
C GLY A 129 -1.08 0.46 -8.12
N TYR A 130 -1.17 0.37 -6.79
CA TYR A 130 0.00 0.47 -5.92
C TYR A 130 0.63 -0.90 -5.71
N LYS A 131 1.93 -0.90 -5.42
CA LYS A 131 2.70 -2.12 -5.21
C LYS A 131 2.93 -2.36 -3.73
N VAL A 132 2.74 -3.61 -3.30
CA VAL A 132 3.06 -4.06 -1.94
C VAL A 132 4.20 -5.06 -2.03
N VAL A 133 5.30 -4.80 -1.34
CA VAL A 133 6.49 -5.65 -1.30
C VAL A 133 6.60 -6.38 0.04
N THR A 134 6.74 -7.70 -0.02
CA THR A 134 7.22 -8.50 1.10
C THR A 134 8.75 -8.46 1.08
N ILE A 135 9.33 -7.68 1.98
CA ILE A 135 10.77 -7.43 2.05
C ILE A 135 11.47 -8.68 2.58
N LYS A 136 12.47 -9.16 1.84
CA LYS A 136 13.40 -10.22 2.27
C LYS A 136 14.72 -9.65 2.78
N THR A 137 15.24 -8.63 2.09
CA THR A 137 16.47 -7.95 2.49
C THR A 137 16.34 -6.45 2.25
N ILE A 138 16.94 -5.65 3.14
CA ILE A 138 17.08 -4.21 2.99
C ILE A 138 18.52 -3.81 3.35
N ALA A 139 19.13 -2.97 2.53
CA ALA A 139 20.44 -2.40 2.79
C ALA A 139 20.46 -0.92 2.42
N LYS A 140 21.10 -0.10 3.25
CA LYS A 140 21.36 1.30 2.92
C LYS A 140 22.30 1.38 1.71
N THR A 141 22.02 2.27 0.78
CA THR A 141 22.90 2.58 -0.35
C THR A 141 23.35 4.03 -0.25
N GLN A 142 24.51 4.34 -0.84
CA GLN A 142 24.99 5.73 -0.92
C GLN A 142 24.02 6.52 -1.82
N SER A 143 23.57 7.70 -1.40
CA SER A 143 22.83 8.60 -2.29
C SER A 143 23.68 8.91 -3.52
N PRO A 144 23.10 9.02 -4.72
CA PRO A 144 23.84 9.62 -5.83
C PRO A 144 24.27 11.01 -5.37
N SER A 145 25.57 11.34 -5.53
CA SER A 145 26.09 12.68 -5.25
C SER A 145 25.13 13.70 -5.85
N GLN A 146 24.57 14.55 -4.99
CA GLN A 146 23.86 15.75 -5.41
C GLN A 146 24.84 16.71 -6.06
#